data_AF-A0AAU4GAU6-F1
#
_entry.id   AF-A0AAU4GAU6-F1
#
_cell.length_a   1.000
_cell.length_b   1.000
_cell.length_c   1.000
_cell.angle_alpha   90.00
_cell.angle_beta   90.00
_cell.angle_gamma   90.00
#
_symmetry.space_group_name_H-M   'P 1'
#
loop_
_entity.id
_entity.type
_entity.pdbx_description
1 polymer ?
#
loop_
_entity_poly.entity_id
_entity_poly.type
_entity_poly.pdbx_seq_one_letter_code
_entity_poly.pdbx_strand_id
1 'polypeptide(L)'
;MHNDVTATGHAARIATVDALLPAPLPFEVNGDTTLLSAQVGDTSAAGLATHTELGADSPQSIWRALAEHRLEIQLAGPAPAAALDVLLTQWDEHLRTLARPGDPECAAVLSRPSRDTAGTAELLRHGFAPAGVIAVRPAQRMAAPGPAATPGVCIRHATPDDLDTAVGLMLELQRYDAQFGRVTVRPGAEEVVSKELLRQLERPEPQVWIAELYGQPLGMAVLQMPDETSWIKHRVAASRVGYLSSLAVAEAARSAGVGTALAAHAHQVFDEAGADVVLLHHALANPRSTPFWYAQGYRPLWTGWQRRPAAR
;
A
#
# COMPACT_ATOMS: atom_id res chain seq x y z
N MET A 1 -8.38 12.28 -27.81
CA MET A 1 -8.82 11.22 -28.75
C MET A 1 -8.06 9.90 -28.55
N HIS A 2 -6.73 9.81 -28.72
CA HIS A 2 -6.00 8.53 -28.48
C HIS A 2 -6.01 8.09 -27.00
N ASN A 3 -5.94 9.04 -26.07
CA ASN A 3 -6.03 8.78 -24.62
C ASN A 3 -7.42 8.23 -24.23
N ASP A 4 -8.51 8.84 -24.73
CA ASP A 4 -9.88 8.43 -24.40
C ASP A 4 -10.21 7.01 -24.88
N VAL A 5 -9.73 6.64 -26.06
CA VAL A 5 -9.86 5.28 -26.61
C VAL A 5 -9.08 4.28 -25.77
N THR A 6 -7.85 4.63 -25.37
CA THR A 6 -7.01 3.79 -24.50
C THR A 6 -7.64 3.62 -23.12
N ALA A 7 -8.17 4.69 -22.53
CA ALA A 7 -8.87 4.66 -21.25
C ALA A 7 -10.10 3.76 -21.29
N THR A 8 -10.90 3.87 -22.36
CA THR A 8 -12.11 3.05 -22.54
C THR A 8 -11.74 1.56 -22.68
N GLY A 9 -10.76 1.22 -23.52
CA GLY A 9 -10.30 -0.15 -23.67
C GLY A 9 -9.64 -0.70 -22.40
N HIS A 10 -8.95 0.14 -21.65
CA HIS A 10 -8.39 -0.22 -20.35
C HIS A 10 -9.48 -0.49 -19.32
N ALA A 11 -10.52 0.34 -19.25
CA ALA A 11 -11.67 0.14 -18.36
C ALA A 11 -12.36 -1.21 -18.64
N ALA A 12 -12.59 -1.54 -19.91
CA ALA A 12 -13.15 -2.82 -20.32
C ALA A 12 -12.26 -4.00 -19.87
N ARG A 13 -10.94 -3.88 -20.00
CA ARG A 13 -9.98 -4.88 -19.49
C ARG A 13 -10.09 -5.04 -17.98
N ILE A 14 -9.98 -3.94 -17.23
CA ILE A 14 -9.93 -3.95 -15.76
C ILE A 14 -11.23 -4.51 -15.15
N ALA A 15 -12.38 -4.22 -15.74
CA ALA A 15 -13.66 -4.76 -15.30
C ALA A 15 -13.71 -6.31 -15.31
N THR A 16 -12.93 -6.96 -16.18
CA THR A 16 -12.83 -8.43 -16.24
C THR A 16 -11.79 -9.02 -15.27
N VAL A 17 -10.86 -8.19 -14.78
CA VAL A 17 -9.75 -8.63 -13.92
C VAL A 17 -10.20 -8.79 -12.47
N ASP A 18 -10.92 -7.80 -11.95
CA ASP A 18 -11.43 -7.82 -10.58
C ASP A 18 -12.53 -6.77 -10.38
N ALA A 19 -13.69 -7.18 -9.87
CA ALA A 19 -14.84 -6.30 -9.64
C ALA A 19 -14.60 -5.22 -8.58
N LEU A 20 -13.58 -5.36 -7.72
CA LEU A 20 -13.21 -4.34 -6.73
C LEU A 20 -12.26 -3.27 -7.28
N LEU A 21 -11.81 -3.38 -8.54
CA LEU A 21 -11.01 -2.33 -9.16
C LEU A 21 -11.92 -1.17 -9.60
N PRO A 22 -11.54 0.08 -9.30
CA PRO A 22 -12.27 1.25 -9.78
C PRO A 22 -12.18 1.34 -11.31
N ALA A 23 -13.22 1.88 -11.93
CA ALA A 23 -13.18 2.22 -13.34
C ALA A 23 -12.12 3.32 -13.56
N PRO A 24 -11.11 3.08 -14.41
CA PRO A 24 -10.09 4.09 -14.71
C PRO A 24 -10.73 5.25 -15.47
N LEU A 25 -10.35 6.48 -15.10
CA LEU A 25 -10.71 7.69 -15.84
C LEU A 25 -9.61 8.01 -16.86
N PRO A 26 -9.92 8.71 -17.97
CA PRO A 26 -8.89 9.26 -18.85
C PRO A 26 -7.89 10.11 -18.05
N PHE A 27 -6.62 10.03 -18.41
CA PHE A 27 -5.61 10.86 -17.74
C PHE A 27 -5.84 12.34 -18.03
N GLU A 28 -5.83 13.14 -16.97
CA GLU A 28 -5.79 14.60 -17.04
C GLU A 28 -4.34 15.06 -16.93
N VAL A 29 -3.91 15.90 -17.87
CA VAL A 29 -2.55 16.45 -17.88
C VAL A 29 -2.57 17.82 -17.24
N ASN A 30 -1.91 17.92 -16.10
CA ASN A 30 -1.70 19.16 -15.35
C ASN A 30 -0.21 19.53 -15.38
N GLY A 31 0.14 20.72 -14.88
CA GLY A 31 1.48 21.33 -15.04
C GLY A 31 2.68 20.41 -14.78
N ASP A 32 2.62 19.60 -13.71
CA ASP A 32 3.75 18.75 -13.29
C ASP A 32 3.63 17.29 -13.77
N THR A 33 2.75 17.02 -14.73
CA THR A 33 2.48 15.66 -15.23
C THR A 33 2.90 15.53 -16.70
N THR A 34 3.46 14.37 -17.06
CA THR A 34 3.86 14.07 -18.44
C THR A 34 3.08 12.87 -18.96
N LEU A 35 2.36 13.05 -20.07
CA LEU A 35 1.65 11.95 -20.73
C LEU A 35 2.56 11.30 -21.77
N LEU A 36 2.80 10.00 -21.59
CA LEU A 36 3.50 9.12 -22.53
C LEU A 36 2.47 8.26 -23.25
N SER A 37 2.75 7.88 -24.50
CA SER A 37 1.85 7.06 -25.31
C SER A 37 2.63 6.12 -26.21
N ALA A 38 2.15 4.88 -26.30
CA ALA A 38 2.73 3.84 -27.16
C ALA A 38 1.62 3.10 -27.92
N GLN A 39 1.95 2.68 -29.14
CA GLN A 39 1.06 1.91 -30.01
C GLN A 39 1.83 0.75 -30.63
N VAL A 40 1.28 -0.46 -30.58
CA VAL A 40 1.80 -1.66 -31.24
C VAL A 40 0.65 -2.38 -31.94
N GLY A 41 0.57 -2.25 -33.26
CA GLY A 41 -0.59 -2.74 -34.03
C GLY A 41 -1.88 -2.11 -33.51
N ASP A 42 -2.85 -2.93 -33.13
CA ASP A 42 -4.14 -2.51 -32.55
C ASP A 42 -4.11 -2.36 -31.01
N THR A 43 -2.92 -2.45 -30.38
CA THR A 43 -2.75 -2.29 -28.93
C THR A 43 -2.21 -0.91 -28.62
N SER A 44 -2.85 -0.21 -27.70
CA SER A 44 -2.43 1.10 -27.20
C SER A 44 -2.06 1.05 -25.71
N ALA A 45 -1.10 1.88 -25.33
CA ALA A 45 -0.73 2.11 -23.94
C ALA A 45 -0.57 3.62 -23.69
N ALA A 46 -1.07 4.09 -22.55
CA ALA A 46 -0.88 5.45 -22.07
C ALA A 46 -0.25 5.41 -20.69
N GLY A 47 0.65 6.34 -20.42
CA GLY A 47 1.32 6.47 -19.14
C GLY A 47 1.28 7.90 -18.62
N LEU A 48 0.72 8.14 -17.45
CA LEU A 48 0.81 9.44 -16.78
C LEU A 48 1.97 9.41 -15.79
N ALA A 49 3.06 10.08 -16.15
CA ALA A 49 4.24 10.22 -15.32
C ALA A 49 4.09 11.41 -14.39
N THR A 50 4.32 11.20 -13.09
CA THR A 50 4.32 12.25 -12.07
C THR A 50 5.55 12.11 -11.18
N HIS A 51 5.92 13.20 -10.53
CA HIS A 51 7.04 13.22 -9.60
C HIS A 51 6.58 13.75 -8.24
N THR A 52 7.08 13.16 -7.17
CA THR A 52 6.84 13.63 -5.81
C THR A 52 8.15 13.61 -5.04
N GLU A 53 8.44 14.71 -4.35
CA GLU A 53 9.50 14.80 -3.36
C GLU A 53 8.88 14.93 -1.97
N LEU A 54 9.43 14.18 -1.01
CA LEU A 54 9.05 14.20 0.39
C LEU A 54 10.19 14.79 1.22
N GLY A 55 9.83 15.66 2.16
CA GLY A 55 10.73 16.04 3.24
C GLY A 55 11.09 14.83 4.10
N ALA A 56 12.31 14.78 4.63
CA ALA A 56 12.76 13.68 5.48
C ALA A 56 11.93 13.56 6.78
N ASP A 57 11.36 14.68 7.24
CA ASP A 57 10.48 14.82 8.39
C ASP A 57 9.00 14.48 8.09
N SER A 58 8.66 14.20 6.83
CA SER A 58 7.30 13.82 6.45
C SER A 58 6.91 12.46 7.07
N PRO A 59 5.68 12.30 7.59
CA PRO A 59 5.19 11.00 8.06
C PRO A 59 5.21 9.89 6.98
N GLN A 60 5.21 10.26 5.70
CA GLN A 60 5.30 9.30 4.60
C GLN A 60 6.75 8.86 4.31
N SER A 61 7.75 9.63 4.75
CA SER A 61 9.16 9.36 4.48
C SER A 61 9.55 7.98 5.00
N ILE A 62 9.08 7.60 6.19
CA ILE A 62 9.44 6.34 6.84
C ILE A 62 8.99 5.09 6.05
N TRP A 63 8.04 5.23 5.11
CA TRP A 63 7.45 4.12 4.37
C TRP A 63 7.89 4.03 2.90
N ARG A 64 8.64 5.03 2.39
CA ARG A 64 8.87 5.25 0.95
C ARG A 64 10.23 5.87 0.66
N ALA A 65 10.62 5.94 -0.62
CA ALA A 65 11.75 6.76 -1.06
C ALA A 65 11.41 8.26 -0.93
N LEU A 66 12.41 9.14 -0.78
CA LEU A 66 12.18 10.59 -0.65
C LEU A 66 11.79 11.21 -1.99
N ALA A 67 12.34 10.71 -3.09
CA ALA A 67 11.94 11.06 -4.44
C ALA A 67 11.29 9.84 -5.11
N GLU A 68 10.09 10.02 -5.64
CA GLU A 68 9.43 9.00 -6.44
C GLU A 68 9.05 9.56 -7.81
N HIS A 69 9.41 8.83 -8.86
CA HIS A 69 8.80 8.99 -10.16
C HIS A 69 7.74 7.91 -10.32
N ARG A 70 6.49 8.31 -10.45
CA ARG A 70 5.36 7.41 -10.59
C ARG A 70 4.91 7.33 -12.04
N LEU A 71 4.58 6.14 -12.50
CA LEU A 71 3.86 5.93 -13.76
C LEU A 71 2.52 5.25 -13.48
N GLU A 72 1.43 5.94 -13.79
CA GLU A 72 0.11 5.31 -13.91
C GLU A 72 -0.08 4.83 -15.34
N ILE A 73 -0.59 3.61 -15.51
CA ILE A 73 -0.61 2.94 -16.82
C ILE A 73 -2.04 2.55 -17.20
N GLN A 74 -2.40 2.84 -18.44
CA GLN A 74 -3.59 2.30 -19.10
C GLN A 74 -3.16 1.48 -20.31
N LEU A 75 -3.72 0.29 -20.47
CA LEU A 75 -3.44 -0.64 -21.56
C LEU A 75 -4.75 -1.09 -22.21
N ALA A 76 -4.82 -1.02 -23.54
CA ALA A 76 -5.96 -1.46 -24.33
C ALA A 76 -5.50 -2.28 -25.55
N GLY A 77 -6.32 -3.25 -25.97
CA GLY A 77 -6.05 -4.11 -27.12
C GLY A 77 -5.45 -5.49 -26.77
N PRO A 78 -5.18 -6.32 -27.79
CA PRO A 78 -4.90 -7.75 -27.63
C PRO A 78 -3.48 -8.09 -27.16
N ALA A 79 -2.51 -7.18 -27.31
CA ALA A 79 -1.09 -7.42 -27.00
C ALA A 79 -0.52 -6.45 -25.92
N PRO A 80 -1.16 -6.33 -24.73
CA PRO A 80 -0.83 -5.31 -23.74
C PRO A 80 0.62 -5.34 -23.26
N ALA A 81 1.27 -6.52 -23.25
CA ALA A 81 2.68 -6.65 -22.91
C ALA A 81 3.59 -5.88 -23.88
N ALA A 82 3.36 -5.96 -25.18
CA ALA A 82 4.19 -5.29 -26.18
C ALA A 82 4.07 -3.76 -26.09
N ALA A 83 2.85 -3.24 -25.92
CA ALA A 83 2.64 -1.81 -25.75
C ALA A 83 3.22 -1.30 -24.41
N LEU A 84 3.16 -2.10 -23.35
CA LEU A 84 3.80 -1.78 -22.08
C LEU A 84 5.33 -1.70 -22.21
N ASP A 85 5.96 -2.62 -22.94
CA ASP A 85 7.42 -2.63 -23.17
C ASP A 85 7.90 -1.33 -23.82
N VAL A 86 7.16 -0.87 -24.84
CA VAL A 86 7.45 0.41 -25.52
C VAL A 86 7.24 1.59 -24.57
N LEU A 87 6.16 1.59 -23.79
CA LEU A 87 5.88 2.64 -22.81
C LEU A 87 6.97 2.72 -21.72
N LEU A 88 7.42 1.58 -21.19
CA LEU A 88 8.48 1.52 -20.19
C LEU A 88 9.83 1.97 -20.77
N THR A 89 10.11 1.65 -22.04
CA THR A 89 11.30 2.15 -22.74
C THR A 89 11.30 3.68 -22.84
N GLN A 90 10.18 4.28 -23.25
CA GLN A 90 10.04 5.74 -23.30
C GLN A 90 10.16 6.37 -21.90
N TRP A 91 9.56 5.75 -20.89
CA TRP A 91 9.65 6.25 -19.52
C TRP A 91 11.08 6.15 -18.97
N ASP A 92 11.80 5.08 -19.29
CA ASP A 92 13.22 4.94 -18.93
C ASP A 92 14.08 6.04 -19.53
N GLU A 93 13.85 6.41 -20.79
CA GLU A 93 14.54 7.56 -21.42
C GLU A 93 14.22 8.87 -20.72
N HIS A 94 12.94 9.08 -20.38
CA HIS A 94 12.51 10.26 -19.64
C HIS A 94 13.17 10.33 -18.25
N LEU A 95 13.20 9.22 -17.51
CA LEU A 95 13.83 9.16 -16.18
C LEU A 95 15.32 9.49 -16.20
N ARG A 96 16.06 9.11 -17.25
CA ARG A 96 17.49 9.48 -17.39
C ARG A 96 17.72 10.99 -17.47
N THR A 97 16.71 11.76 -17.87
CA THR A 97 16.81 13.24 -17.92
C THR A 97 16.44 13.92 -16.61
N LEU A 98 15.71 13.22 -15.71
CA LEU A 98 15.16 13.80 -14.48
C LEU A 98 15.87 13.33 -13.22
N ALA A 99 16.22 12.04 -13.16
CA ALA A 99 16.77 11.41 -11.96
C ALA A 99 18.30 11.27 -12.06
N ARG A 100 18.97 11.46 -10.93
CA ARG A 100 20.41 11.19 -10.81
C ARG A 100 20.64 9.68 -10.86
N PRO A 101 21.51 9.17 -11.76
CA PRO A 101 21.86 7.76 -11.79
C PRO A 101 22.42 7.30 -10.44
N GLY A 102 21.97 6.14 -9.96
CA GLY A 102 22.50 5.56 -8.73
C GLY A 102 21.93 6.12 -7.43
N ASP A 103 21.03 7.12 -7.46
CA ASP A 103 20.48 7.73 -6.24
C ASP A 103 19.59 6.72 -5.46
N PRO A 104 20.03 6.25 -4.28
CA PRO A 104 19.27 5.29 -3.50
C PRO A 104 18.04 5.92 -2.87
N GLU A 105 17.85 7.23 -2.85
CA GLU A 105 16.66 7.90 -2.32
C GLU A 105 15.64 8.25 -3.39
N CYS A 106 15.93 7.89 -4.66
CA CYS A 106 15.04 8.08 -5.78
C CYS A 106 14.54 6.73 -6.33
N ALA A 107 13.23 6.54 -6.42
CA ALA A 107 12.62 5.32 -6.91
C ALA A 107 11.67 5.58 -8.09
N ALA A 108 11.69 4.69 -9.08
CA ALA A 108 10.64 4.59 -10.08
C ALA A 108 9.58 3.61 -9.58
N VAL A 109 8.31 4.02 -9.54
CA VAL A 109 7.21 3.23 -8.99
C VAL A 109 6.02 3.18 -9.94
N LEU A 110 5.35 2.04 -9.99
CA LEU A 110 4.06 1.90 -10.67
C LEU A 110 3.19 0.90 -9.92
N SER A 111 1.89 0.95 -10.13
CA SER A 111 0.94 0.02 -9.53
C SER A 111 0.16 -0.69 -10.63
N ARG A 112 0.04 -2.01 -10.52
CA ARG A 112 -0.72 -2.85 -11.46
C ARG A 112 -1.79 -3.60 -10.69
N PRO A 113 -3.00 -3.78 -11.25
CA PRO A 113 -3.95 -4.74 -10.70
C PRO A 113 -3.28 -6.10 -10.55
N SER A 114 -3.38 -6.72 -9.38
CA SER A 114 -2.59 -7.91 -9.06
C SER A 114 -2.94 -9.12 -9.91
N ARG A 115 -4.17 -9.14 -10.45
CA ARG A 115 -4.66 -10.19 -11.35
C ARG A 115 -4.47 -9.86 -12.83
N ASP A 116 -4.02 -8.65 -13.18
CA ASP A 116 -3.63 -8.30 -14.55
C ASP A 116 -2.15 -8.62 -14.78
N THR A 117 -1.88 -9.90 -15.07
CA THR A 117 -0.51 -10.44 -15.18
C THR A 117 0.19 -10.14 -16.51
N ALA A 118 -0.53 -9.61 -17.50
CA ALA A 118 0.11 -9.24 -18.76
C ALA A 118 1.04 -8.05 -18.53
N GLY A 119 2.26 -8.12 -19.07
CA GLY A 119 3.28 -7.11 -18.83
C GLY A 119 4.25 -7.41 -17.69
N THR A 120 4.08 -8.51 -16.94
CA THR A 120 4.95 -8.82 -15.80
C THR A 120 6.40 -9.11 -16.22
N ALA A 121 6.61 -9.82 -17.32
CA ALA A 121 7.96 -10.10 -17.81
C ALA A 121 8.66 -8.81 -18.28
N GLU A 122 7.91 -7.89 -18.89
CA GLU A 122 8.37 -6.57 -19.34
C GLU A 122 8.83 -5.75 -18.14
N LEU A 123 8.03 -5.68 -17.07
CA LEU A 123 8.40 -5.01 -15.82
C LEU A 123 9.73 -5.55 -15.25
N LEU A 124 9.91 -6.87 -15.25
CA LEU A 124 11.15 -7.52 -14.81
C LEU A 124 12.34 -7.22 -15.75
N ARG A 125 12.14 -7.15 -17.08
CA ARG A 125 13.18 -6.77 -18.04
C ARG A 125 13.63 -5.31 -17.86
N HIS A 126 12.67 -4.43 -17.59
CA HIS A 126 12.92 -3.06 -17.15
C HIS A 126 13.39 -2.98 -15.68
N GLY A 127 13.55 -4.14 -15.02
CA GLY A 127 13.99 -4.41 -13.65
C GLY A 127 13.30 -3.61 -12.57
N PHE A 128 11.99 -3.54 -12.70
CA PHE A 128 11.10 -3.39 -11.57
C PHE A 128 10.98 -4.72 -10.84
N ALA A 129 11.03 -4.68 -9.52
CA ALA A 129 10.66 -5.79 -8.65
C ALA A 129 9.28 -5.53 -8.04
N PRO A 130 8.45 -6.56 -7.82
CA PRO A 130 7.23 -6.40 -7.06
C PRO A 130 7.59 -6.20 -5.58
N ALA A 131 7.29 -5.03 -5.03
CA ALA A 131 7.80 -4.61 -3.72
C ALA A 131 6.72 -4.65 -2.62
N GLY A 132 5.47 -4.30 -2.96
CA GLY A 132 4.39 -4.34 -1.97
C GLY A 132 3.02 -4.49 -2.59
N VAL A 133 2.05 -4.68 -1.72
CA VAL A 133 0.68 -5.01 -2.09
C VAL A 133 -0.26 -4.05 -1.39
N ILE A 134 -1.26 -3.56 -2.12
CA ILE A 134 -2.51 -3.08 -1.51
C ILE A 134 -3.43 -4.30 -1.46
N ALA A 135 -3.62 -4.82 -0.26
CA ALA A 135 -4.47 -5.98 -0.03
C ALA A 135 -5.87 -5.52 0.35
N VAL A 136 -6.88 -6.27 -0.07
CA VAL A 136 -8.29 -5.98 0.18
C VAL A 136 -8.94 -7.14 0.91
N ARG A 137 -9.75 -6.81 1.91
CA ARG A 137 -10.69 -7.72 2.57
C ARG A 137 -12.10 -7.12 2.45
N PRO A 138 -13.02 -7.73 1.70
CA PRO A 138 -14.44 -7.34 1.73
C PRO A 138 -15.03 -7.55 3.13
N ALA A 139 -15.99 -6.71 3.51
CA ALA A 139 -16.71 -6.88 4.75
C ALA A 139 -17.42 -8.24 4.80
N GLN A 140 -17.37 -8.88 5.97
CA GLN A 140 -18.12 -10.10 6.23
C GLN A 140 -19.26 -9.74 7.17
N ARG A 141 -20.39 -9.30 6.60
CA ARG A 141 -21.57 -8.86 7.36
C ARG A 141 -22.31 -9.99 8.09
N MET A 142 -21.87 -11.24 7.95
CA MET A 142 -22.42 -12.33 8.75
C MET A 142 -21.82 -12.22 10.14
N ALA A 143 -22.66 -11.88 11.12
CA ALA A 143 -22.34 -11.83 12.54
C ALA A 143 -21.81 -13.21 12.99
N ALA A 144 -20.51 -13.44 12.83
CA ALA A 144 -19.82 -14.44 13.59
C ALA A 144 -19.90 -14.02 15.07
N PRO A 145 -19.94 -14.98 16.02
CA PRO A 145 -19.59 -14.67 17.40
C PRO A 145 -18.30 -13.85 17.40
N GLY A 146 -18.21 -12.84 18.28
CA GLY A 146 -16.99 -12.05 18.45
C GLY A 146 -15.75 -12.95 18.50
N PRO A 147 -14.58 -12.46 18.07
CA PRO A 147 -13.46 -13.32 17.76
C PRO A 147 -13.10 -14.21 18.95
N ALA A 148 -12.78 -15.48 18.66
CA ALA A 148 -12.45 -16.45 19.70
C ALA A 148 -11.34 -15.89 20.60
N ALA A 149 -11.59 -15.91 21.91
CA ALA A 149 -10.64 -15.42 22.89
C ALA A 149 -9.29 -16.13 22.71
N THR A 150 -8.24 -15.35 22.49
CA THR A 150 -6.86 -15.86 22.51
C THR A 150 -6.40 -15.84 23.96
N PRO A 151 -6.02 -16.99 24.56
CA PRO A 151 -5.63 -17.04 25.97
C PRO A 151 -4.53 -16.03 26.31
N GLY A 152 -4.74 -15.28 27.40
CA GLY A 152 -3.79 -14.28 27.89
C GLY A 152 -3.75 -12.98 27.09
N VAL A 153 -4.50 -12.85 25.99
CA VAL A 153 -4.55 -11.61 25.20
C VAL A 153 -5.73 -10.74 25.64
N CYS A 154 -5.43 -9.51 26.06
CA CYS A 154 -6.40 -8.44 26.29
C CYS A 154 -6.18 -7.33 25.28
N ILE A 155 -7.24 -6.82 24.65
CA ILE A 155 -7.15 -5.70 23.70
C ILE A 155 -7.91 -4.52 24.28
N ARG A 156 -7.27 -3.35 24.29
CA ARG A 156 -7.84 -2.09 24.79
C ARG A 156 -7.44 -0.93 23.90
N HIS A 157 -8.19 0.17 24.00
CA HIS A 157 -7.73 1.44 23.43
C HIS A 157 -6.38 1.83 24.04
N ALA A 158 -5.52 2.40 23.20
CA ALA A 158 -4.31 3.05 23.66
C ALA A 158 -4.66 4.36 24.38
N THR A 159 -3.89 4.69 25.40
CA THR A 159 -3.91 5.98 26.09
C THR A 159 -2.62 6.76 25.76
N PRO A 160 -2.54 8.06 26.10
CA PRO A 160 -1.29 8.81 25.96
C PRO A 160 -0.08 8.17 26.68
N ASP A 161 -0.31 7.41 27.76
CA ASP A 161 0.73 6.71 28.51
C ASP A 161 1.35 5.54 27.71
N ASP A 162 0.69 5.07 26.64
CA ASP A 162 1.20 4.01 25.78
C ASP A 162 2.18 4.51 24.70
N LEU A 163 2.46 5.82 24.61
CA LEU A 163 3.25 6.41 23.52
C LEU A 163 4.60 5.71 23.33
N ASP A 164 5.39 5.54 24.38
CA ASP A 164 6.71 4.92 24.29
C ASP A 164 6.63 3.46 23.80
N THR A 165 5.59 2.74 24.23
CA THR A 165 5.33 1.36 23.78
C THR A 165 4.95 1.33 22.30
N ALA A 166 4.04 2.21 21.89
CA ALA A 166 3.57 2.32 20.51
C ALA A 166 4.72 2.67 19.56
N VAL A 167 5.58 3.62 19.96
CA VAL A 167 6.79 4.03 19.22
C VAL A 167 7.75 2.84 19.10
N GLY A 168 8.03 2.14 20.20
CA GLY A 168 8.90 0.96 20.20
C GLY A 168 8.43 -0.12 19.24
N LEU A 169 7.13 -0.45 19.27
CA LEU A 169 6.51 -1.43 18.38
C LEU A 169 6.56 -0.99 16.90
N MET A 170 6.30 0.29 16.62
CA MET A 170 6.33 0.83 15.26
C MET A 170 7.76 0.81 14.69
N LEU A 171 8.76 1.20 15.48
CA LEU A 171 10.16 1.17 15.06
C LEU A 171 10.66 -0.27 14.86
N GLU A 172 10.20 -1.23 15.67
CA GLU A 172 10.48 -2.66 15.44
C GLU A 172 9.88 -3.13 14.11
N LEU A 173 8.61 -2.80 13.84
CA LEU A 173 7.96 -3.10 12.56
C LEU A 173 8.74 -2.50 11.39
N GLN A 174 9.10 -1.21 11.47
CA GLN A 174 9.83 -0.51 10.41
C GLN A 174 11.20 -1.17 10.13
N ARG A 175 11.97 -1.49 11.18
CA ARG A 175 13.27 -2.17 11.05
C ARG A 175 13.13 -3.54 10.40
N TYR A 176 12.06 -4.27 10.71
CA TYR A 176 11.78 -5.56 10.09
C TYR A 176 11.41 -5.39 8.61
N ASP A 177 10.51 -4.47 8.29
CA ASP A 177 10.04 -4.25 6.91
C ASP A 177 11.10 -3.64 5.97
N ALA A 178 12.08 -2.92 6.52
CA ALA A 178 13.19 -2.34 5.75
C ALA A 178 14.04 -3.40 5.00
N GLN A 179 14.00 -4.66 5.47
CA GLN A 179 14.71 -5.78 4.84
C GLN A 179 14.13 -6.18 3.48
N PHE A 180 12.92 -5.72 3.14
CA PHE A 180 12.17 -6.13 1.94
C PHE A 180 12.10 -5.04 0.86
N GLY A 181 12.91 -3.97 0.97
CA GLY A 181 13.17 -3.01 -0.10
C GLY A 181 12.15 -1.87 -0.31
N ARG A 182 11.03 -1.87 0.42
CA ARG A 182 10.03 -0.79 0.37
C ARG A 182 10.30 0.31 1.39
N VAL A 183 10.65 -0.08 2.61
CA VAL A 183 10.86 0.82 3.77
C VAL A 183 12.33 1.20 3.86
N THR A 184 12.62 2.46 4.19
CA THR A 184 13.99 2.95 4.42
C THR A 184 14.10 3.47 5.83
N VAL A 185 15.02 2.93 6.62
CA VAL A 185 15.33 3.47 7.94
C VAL A 185 16.21 4.69 7.76
N ARG A 186 15.80 5.82 8.35
CA ARG A 186 16.53 7.09 8.28
C ARG A 186 16.78 7.65 9.68
N PRO A 187 17.84 8.46 9.87
CA PRO A 187 17.95 9.31 11.05
C PRO A 187 16.67 10.14 11.24
N GLY A 188 16.24 10.32 12.50
CA GLY A 188 15.02 11.05 12.82
C GLY A 188 13.71 10.26 12.66
N ALA A 189 13.75 8.99 12.25
CA ALA A 189 12.54 8.16 12.13
C ALA A 189 11.77 8.05 13.45
N GLU A 190 12.47 7.94 14.59
CA GLU A 190 11.85 7.92 15.92
C GLU A 190 11.08 9.22 16.19
N GLU A 191 11.64 10.38 15.91
CA GLU A 191 10.97 11.66 16.11
C GLU A 191 9.71 11.78 15.23
N VAL A 192 9.78 11.36 13.97
CA VAL A 192 8.63 11.34 13.04
C VAL A 192 7.54 10.39 13.54
N VAL A 193 7.92 9.18 13.96
CA VAL A 193 7.00 8.16 14.49
C VAL A 193 6.35 8.63 15.79
N SER A 194 7.11 9.19 16.72
CA SER A 194 6.61 9.72 17.99
C SER A 194 5.62 10.86 17.77
N LYS A 195 5.92 11.81 16.88
CA LYS A 195 4.99 12.90 16.55
C LYS A 195 3.67 12.40 15.96
N GLU A 196 3.73 11.45 15.02
CA GLU A 196 2.52 10.90 14.39
C GLU A 196 1.68 10.07 15.37
N LEU A 197 2.31 9.23 16.20
CA LEU A 197 1.60 8.45 17.21
C LEU A 197 1.01 9.33 18.31
N LEU A 198 1.74 10.33 18.79
CA LEU A 198 1.21 11.30 19.74
C LEU A 198 -0.03 12.00 19.18
N ARG A 199 0.04 12.48 17.93
CA ARG A 199 -1.11 13.12 17.24
C ARG A 199 -2.32 12.19 17.16
N GLN A 200 -2.12 10.88 17.01
CA GLN A 200 -3.22 9.90 17.00
C GLN A 200 -3.79 9.65 18.40
N LEU A 201 -2.93 9.59 19.43
CA LEU A 201 -3.32 9.36 20.82
C LEU A 201 -4.01 10.57 21.47
N GLU A 202 -3.74 11.78 20.99
CA GLU A 202 -4.38 13.03 21.45
C GLU A 202 -5.79 13.24 20.89
N ARG A 203 -6.26 12.35 20.00
CA ARG A 203 -7.61 12.43 19.45
C ARG A 203 -8.65 12.09 20.53
N PRO A 204 -9.86 12.67 20.48
CA PRO A 204 -10.93 12.29 21.40
C PRO A 204 -11.27 10.79 21.37
N GLU A 205 -11.17 10.19 20.19
CA GLU A 205 -11.36 8.75 19.96
C GLU A 205 -10.15 8.20 19.19
N PRO A 206 -9.06 7.84 19.88
CA PRO A 206 -7.87 7.29 19.25
C PRO A 206 -8.17 5.95 18.58
N GLN A 207 -7.85 5.85 17.29
CA GLN A 207 -7.95 4.61 16.52
C GLN A 207 -6.66 3.77 16.64
N VAL A 208 -6.12 3.75 17.86
CA VAL A 208 -4.91 3.00 18.24
C VAL A 208 -5.30 2.02 19.34
N TRP A 209 -4.95 0.76 19.13
CA TRP A 209 -5.29 -0.35 20.02
C TRP A 209 -4.02 -1.01 20.50
N ILE A 210 -3.97 -1.35 21.80
CA ILE A 210 -2.89 -2.13 22.41
C ILE A 210 -3.38 -3.53 22.72
N ALA A 211 -2.57 -4.52 22.36
CA ALA A 211 -2.74 -5.89 22.81
C ALA A 211 -1.74 -6.21 23.91
N GLU A 212 -2.27 -6.55 25.08
CA GLU A 212 -1.53 -7.03 26.22
C GLU A 212 -1.52 -8.55 26.22
N LEU A 213 -0.34 -9.16 26.27
CA LEU A 213 -0.16 -10.59 26.48
C LEU A 213 0.29 -10.83 27.93
N TYR A 214 -0.56 -11.46 28.73
CA TYR A 214 -0.35 -11.63 30.18
C TYR A 214 0.00 -10.32 30.90
N GLY A 215 -0.67 -9.22 30.52
CA GLY A 215 -0.50 -7.89 31.10
C GLY A 215 0.70 -7.11 30.56
N GLN A 216 1.42 -7.61 29.55
CA GLN A 216 2.52 -6.90 28.90
C GLN A 216 2.07 -6.37 27.52
N PRO A 217 2.19 -5.06 27.22
CA PRO A 217 1.71 -4.47 25.97
C PRO A 217 2.66 -4.80 24.81
N LEU A 218 2.41 -5.94 24.15
CA LEU A 218 3.31 -6.53 23.16
C LEU A 218 2.76 -6.51 21.73
N GLY A 219 1.62 -5.85 21.51
CA GLY A 219 1.09 -5.64 20.17
C GLY A 219 0.34 -4.32 20.05
N MET A 220 0.27 -3.81 18.83
CA MET A 220 -0.46 -2.59 18.51
C MET A 220 -1.15 -2.72 17.15
N ALA A 221 -2.33 -2.11 17.01
CA ALA A 221 -2.95 -1.83 15.73
C ALA A 221 -3.31 -0.34 15.60
N VAL A 222 -3.06 0.24 14.42
CA VAL A 222 -3.45 1.60 14.05
C VAL A 222 -4.43 1.52 12.89
N LEU A 223 -5.62 2.08 13.09
CA LEU A 223 -6.73 2.03 12.13
C LEU A 223 -7.04 3.43 11.60
N GLN A 224 -7.60 3.50 10.40
CA GLN A 224 -8.21 4.70 9.84
C GLN A 224 -9.64 4.35 9.40
N MET A 225 -10.61 5.08 9.93
CA MET A 225 -12.03 4.84 9.72
C MET A 225 -12.49 5.35 8.34
N PRO A 226 -13.66 4.93 7.83
CA PRO A 226 -14.10 5.24 6.46
C PRO A 226 -14.13 6.73 6.07
N ASP A 227 -14.26 7.63 7.03
CA ASP A 227 -14.23 9.08 6.87
C ASP A 227 -12.80 9.65 6.73
N GLU A 228 -11.77 8.86 7.05
CA GLU A 228 -10.36 9.25 7.07
C GLU A 228 -9.56 8.74 5.87
N THR A 229 -10.17 7.91 5.02
CA THR A 229 -9.47 7.15 3.97
C THR A 229 -9.65 7.71 2.56
N SER A 230 -10.01 8.99 2.45
CA SER A 230 -10.16 9.68 1.16
C SER A 230 -8.91 9.55 0.27
N TRP A 231 -7.73 9.55 0.88
CA TRP A 231 -6.43 9.44 0.19
C TRP A 231 -6.22 8.10 -0.54
N ILE A 232 -6.84 7.00 -0.10
CA ILE A 232 -6.69 5.66 -0.71
C ILE A 232 -7.95 5.17 -1.42
N LYS A 233 -9.08 5.84 -1.23
CA LYS A 233 -10.38 5.46 -1.80
C LYS A 233 -10.35 5.23 -3.32
N HIS A 234 -9.54 6.01 -4.04
CA HIS A 234 -9.34 5.87 -5.49
C HIS A 234 -8.72 4.53 -5.94
N ARG A 235 -8.33 3.65 -5.01
CA ARG A 235 -7.78 2.31 -5.32
C ARG A 235 -8.82 1.20 -5.29
N VAL A 236 -10.07 1.46 -4.91
CA VAL A 236 -11.08 0.40 -4.78
C VAL A 236 -12.46 0.90 -5.19
N ALA A 237 -13.24 0.04 -5.86
CA ALA A 237 -14.64 0.28 -6.19
C ALA A 237 -15.54 0.03 -4.97
N ALA A 238 -15.37 0.82 -3.90
CA ALA A 238 -16.15 0.73 -2.67
C ALA A 238 -16.40 2.13 -2.07
N SER A 239 -17.55 2.29 -1.41
CA SER A 239 -17.97 3.59 -0.88
C SER A 239 -17.34 3.90 0.47
N ARG A 240 -17.38 2.94 1.40
CA ARG A 240 -16.85 3.05 2.76
C ARG A 240 -15.62 2.16 2.90
N VAL A 241 -14.44 2.77 3.02
CA VAL A 241 -13.17 2.05 3.00
C VAL A 241 -12.49 2.17 4.36
N GLY A 242 -12.39 1.08 5.12
CA GLY A 242 -11.50 1.04 6.29
C GLY A 242 -10.05 0.87 5.83
N TYR A 243 -9.09 1.41 6.58
CA TYR A 243 -7.67 1.18 6.31
C TYR A 243 -6.94 0.75 7.58
N LEU A 244 -6.39 -0.46 7.56
CA LEU A 244 -5.52 -0.96 8.61
C LEU A 244 -4.11 -0.44 8.31
N SER A 245 -3.72 0.62 9.02
CA SER A 245 -2.49 1.36 8.77
C SER A 245 -1.26 0.60 9.20
N SER A 246 -1.31 0.00 10.39
CA SER A 246 -0.21 -0.80 10.92
C SER A 246 -0.74 -1.82 11.91
N LEU A 247 -0.10 -2.99 11.92
CA LEU A 247 -0.24 -3.97 12.99
C LEU A 247 1.15 -4.48 13.31
N ALA A 248 1.57 -4.26 14.55
CA ALA A 248 2.88 -4.65 15.05
C ALA A 248 2.70 -5.62 16.22
N VAL A 249 3.58 -6.62 16.29
CA VAL A 249 3.70 -7.53 17.43
C VAL A 249 5.19 -7.63 17.74
N ALA A 250 5.54 -7.35 19.00
CA ALA A 250 6.89 -7.46 19.50
C ALA A 250 7.45 -8.85 19.21
N GLU A 251 8.74 -8.93 18.89
CA GLU A 251 9.41 -10.19 18.59
C GLU A 251 9.16 -11.29 19.64
N ALA A 252 9.20 -10.91 20.92
CA ALA A 252 8.98 -11.80 22.06
C ALA A 252 7.57 -12.44 22.10
N ALA A 253 6.58 -11.84 21.42
CA ALA A 253 5.19 -12.31 21.39
C ALA A 253 4.77 -12.90 20.04
N ARG A 254 5.70 -13.05 19.08
CA ARG A 254 5.38 -13.65 17.78
C ARG A 254 4.98 -15.11 17.96
N SER A 255 4.06 -15.55 17.10
CA SER A 255 3.46 -16.90 17.15
C SER A 255 2.65 -17.21 18.42
N ALA A 256 2.38 -16.23 19.29
CA ALA A 256 1.52 -16.38 20.48
C ALA A 256 0.04 -16.05 20.22
N GLY A 257 -0.36 -15.81 18.96
CA GLY A 257 -1.74 -15.47 18.59
C GLY A 257 -2.11 -13.98 18.68
N VAL A 258 -1.26 -13.13 19.27
CA VAL A 258 -1.50 -11.68 19.44
C VAL A 258 -1.91 -10.98 18.14
N GLY A 259 -1.18 -11.24 17.04
CA GLY A 259 -1.49 -10.63 15.75
C GLY A 259 -2.85 -11.05 15.18
N THR A 260 -3.25 -12.31 15.38
CA THR A 260 -4.57 -12.80 14.95
C THR A 260 -5.67 -12.15 15.77
N ALA A 261 -5.49 -12.03 17.09
CA ALA A 261 -6.43 -11.35 17.96
C ALA A 261 -6.61 -9.86 17.56
N LEU A 262 -5.51 -9.15 17.30
CA LEU A 262 -5.54 -7.75 16.83
C LEU A 262 -6.23 -7.61 15.47
N ALA A 263 -5.92 -8.47 14.50
CA ALA A 263 -6.55 -8.43 13.19
C ALA A 263 -8.06 -8.66 13.28
N ALA A 264 -8.47 -9.66 14.06
CA ALA A 264 -9.87 -9.98 14.27
C ALA A 264 -10.64 -8.84 14.98
N HIS A 265 -10.01 -8.22 15.99
CA HIS A 265 -10.56 -7.05 16.66
C HIS A 265 -10.69 -5.86 15.70
N ALA A 266 -9.64 -5.56 14.92
CA ALA A 266 -9.69 -4.49 13.91
C ALA A 266 -10.80 -4.72 12.88
N HIS A 267 -11.02 -5.97 12.45
CA HIS A 267 -12.12 -6.30 11.53
C HIS A 267 -13.48 -6.03 12.15
N GLN A 268 -13.67 -6.40 13.42
CA GLN A 268 -14.91 -6.10 14.13
C GLN A 268 -15.15 -4.59 14.21
N VAL A 269 -14.13 -3.80 14.55
CA VAL A 269 -14.23 -2.32 14.58
C VAL A 269 -14.63 -1.77 13.21
N PHE A 270 -14.05 -2.27 12.11
CA PHE A 270 -14.44 -1.84 10.76
C PHE A 270 -15.85 -2.28 10.37
N ASP A 271 -16.27 -3.49 10.75
CA ASP A 271 -17.62 -4.00 10.49
C ASP A 271 -18.67 -3.17 11.25
N GLU A 272 -18.40 -2.80 12.52
CA GLU A 272 -19.22 -1.91 13.34
C GLU A 272 -19.28 -0.47 12.76
N ALA A 273 -18.16 0.01 12.24
CA ALA A 273 -18.09 1.28 11.49
C ALA A 273 -18.74 1.18 10.09
N GLY A 274 -19.27 0.02 9.70
CA GLY A 274 -19.94 -0.18 8.42
C GLY A 274 -19.02 -0.01 7.21
N ALA A 275 -17.74 -0.39 7.32
CA ALA A 275 -16.86 -0.45 6.15
C ALA A 275 -17.38 -1.49 5.15
N ASP A 276 -17.29 -1.19 3.85
CA ASP A 276 -17.59 -2.15 2.78
C ASP A 276 -16.39 -3.06 2.49
N VAL A 277 -15.20 -2.48 2.64
CA VAL A 277 -13.91 -3.15 2.44
C VAL A 277 -12.89 -2.57 3.43
N VAL A 278 -11.91 -3.39 3.78
CA VAL A 278 -10.70 -2.96 4.49
C VAL A 278 -9.50 -3.10 3.56
N LEU A 279 -8.72 -2.04 3.45
CA LEU A 279 -7.44 -2.04 2.75
C LEU A 279 -6.27 -2.05 3.73
N LEU A 280 -5.15 -2.61 3.30
CA LEU A 280 -3.87 -2.46 3.98
C LEU A 280 -2.71 -2.53 2.99
N HIS A 281 -1.55 -2.05 3.41
CA HIS A 281 -0.30 -2.29 2.71
C HIS A 281 0.52 -3.37 3.42
N HIS A 282 1.15 -4.25 2.65
CA HIS A 282 2.24 -5.09 3.16
C HIS A 282 3.36 -5.21 2.13
N ALA A 283 4.59 -5.44 2.59
CA ALA A 283 5.70 -5.81 1.72
C ALA A 283 5.46 -7.22 1.16
N LEU A 284 5.57 -7.39 -0.16
CA LEU A 284 5.23 -8.66 -0.81
C LEU A 284 6.20 -9.77 -0.40
N ALA A 285 7.49 -9.45 -0.34
CA ALA A 285 8.55 -10.39 0.01
C ALA A 285 8.64 -10.69 1.52
N ASN A 286 7.85 -10.02 2.37
CA ASN A 286 7.87 -10.28 3.81
C ASN A 286 7.24 -11.66 4.09
N PRO A 287 8.03 -12.66 4.56
CA PRO A 287 7.59 -14.04 4.69
C PRO A 287 6.64 -14.25 5.88
N ARG A 288 6.46 -13.25 6.74
CA ARG A 288 5.50 -13.29 7.85
C ARG A 288 4.22 -12.56 7.48
N SER A 289 4.33 -11.32 6.99
CA SER A 289 3.17 -10.47 6.70
C SER A 289 2.32 -11.01 5.56
N THR A 290 2.92 -11.45 4.45
CA THR A 290 2.18 -11.94 3.28
C THR A 290 1.28 -13.14 3.61
N PRO A 291 1.79 -14.27 4.15
CA PRO A 291 0.92 -15.39 4.50
C PRO A 291 -0.04 -15.05 5.66
N PHE A 292 0.39 -14.23 6.62
CA PHE A 292 -0.48 -13.80 7.72
C PHE A 292 -1.73 -13.08 7.21
N TRP A 293 -1.57 -12.02 6.40
CA TRP A 293 -2.71 -11.25 5.91
C TRP A 293 -3.63 -12.06 5.02
N TYR A 294 -3.09 -12.98 4.21
CA TYR A 294 -3.91 -13.86 3.39
C TYR A 294 -4.72 -14.85 4.25
N ALA A 295 -4.14 -15.34 5.35
CA ALA A 295 -4.88 -16.13 6.34
C ALA A 295 -5.97 -15.33 7.07
N GLN A 296 -5.82 -14.00 7.19
CA GLN A 296 -6.84 -13.10 7.75
C GLN A 296 -7.93 -12.70 6.73
N GLY A 297 -7.99 -13.35 5.57
CA GLY A 297 -9.02 -13.11 4.55
C GLY A 297 -8.72 -11.96 3.59
N TYR A 298 -7.52 -11.39 3.63
CA TYR A 298 -7.09 -10.44 2.60
C TYR A 298 -6.64 -11.17 1.34
N ARG A 299 -6.74 -10.48 0.21
CA ARG A 299 -6.14 -10.89 -1.06
C ARG A 299 -5.49 -9.68 -1.73
N PRO A 300 -4.49 -9.87 -2.61
CA PRO A 300 -3.89 -8.75 -3.32
C PRO A 300 -4.90 -8.12 -4.30
N LEU A 301 -5.08 -6.79 -4.21
CA LEU A 301 -5.86 -6.02 -5.18
C LEU A 301 -4.91 -5.31 -6.15
N TRP A 302 -3.90 -4.63 -5.62
CA TRP A 302 -2.84 -3.98 -6.40
C TRP A 302 -1.46 -4.48 -5.99
N THR A 303 -0.61 -4.68 -6.99
CA THR A 303 0.82 -4.93 -6.80
C THR A 303 1.58 -3.65 -7.16
N GLY A 304 2.31 -3.12 -6.18
CA GLY A 304 3.26 -2.04 -6.37
C GLY A 304 4.59 -2.60 -6.86
N TRP A 305 5.03 -2.09 -8.00
CA TRP A 305 6.29 -2.41 -8.64
C TRP A 305 7.26 -1.25 -8.42
N GLN A 306 8.50 -1.56 -8.08
CA GLN A 306 9.52 -0.57 -7.77
C GLN A 306 10.84 -0.92 -8.46
N ARG A 307 11.48 0.10 -9.02
CA ARG A 307 12.89 0.08 -9.38
C ARG A 307 13.61 1.18 -8.60
N ARG A 308 14.64 0.80 -7.86
CA ARG A 308 15.42 1.69 -7.00
C ARG A 308 16.90 1.33 -7.14
N PRO A 309 17.78 2.24 -7.59
CA PRO A 309 17.54 3.63 -7.97
C PRO A 309 16.61 3.80 -9.19
N ALA A 310 15.95 4.95 -9.33
CA ALA A 310 15.00 5.22 -10.42
C ALA A 310 15.67 5.20 -11.81
N ALA A 311 16.84 5.84 -11.91
CA ALA A 311 17.73 5.80 -13.06
C ALA A 311 18.95 4.91 -12.76
N ARG A 312 19.29 4.05 -13.73
CA ARG A 312 20.44 3.15 -13.69
C ARG A 312 21.68 3.80 -14.27
#